data_AF-G5JBQ3-F1
#
_entry.id   AF-G5JBQ3-F1
#
_cell.length_a   1.000
_cell.length_b   1.000
_cell.length_c   1.000
_cell.angle_alpha   90.00
_cell.angle_beta   90.00
_cell.angle_gamma   90.00
#
_symmetry.space_group_name_H-M   'P 1'
#
loop_
_entity.id
_entity.type
_entity.pdbx_description
1 polymer ?
#
loop_
_entity_poly.entity_id
_entity_poly.type
_entity_poly.pdbx_seq_one_letter_code
_entity_poly.pdbx_strand_id
1 'polypeptide(L)' 'MIKNNSIPQKLPFLEAICWQTENVYSFTSEQMLSRYERGWRYRNLFKNLEDEELEFLKKIAHQYQSWLQVEL' A
#
# COMPACT_ATOMS: atom_id res chain seq x y z
N MET A 1 -10.74 -19.18 -4.07
CA MET A 1 -11.45 -18.01 -3.51
C MET A 1 -10.39 -17.01 -3.10
N ILE A 2 -10.31 -15.86 -3.80
CA ILE A 2 -9.35 -14.80 -3.45
C ILE A 2 -9.81 -14.23 -2.10
N LYS A 3 -8.96 -14.29 -1.08
CA LYS A 3 -9.23 -13.65 0.20
C LYS A 3 -9.44 -12.17 -0.09
N ASN A 4 -10.60 -11.62 0.26
CA ASN A 4 -10.80 -10.17 0.31
C ASN A 4 -9.77 -9.64 1.32
N ASN A 5 -8.70 -9.02 0.84
CA ASN A 5 -7.81 -8.24 1.68
C ASN A 5 -8.60 -7.01 2.09
N SER A 6 -9.27 -7.08 3.24
CA SER A 6 -10.00 -5.95 3.82
C SER A 6 -9.05 -4.75 3.86
N ILE A 7 -9.41 -3.70 3.13
CA ILE A 7 -8.63 -2.47 3.07
C ILE A 7 -8.76 -1.77 4.43
N PRO A 8 -7.64 -1.40 5.09
CA PRO A 8 -7.65 -0.62 6.32
C PRO A 8 -8.44 0.69 6.19
N GLN A 9 -8.91 1.22 7.32
CA GLN A 9 -9.63 2.51 7.33
C GLN A 9 -8.71 3.67 6.96
N LYS A 10 -7.40 3.55 7.24
CA LYS A 10 -6.38 4.54 6.92
C LYS A 10 -5.18 3.90 6.24
N LEU A 11 -4.68 4.59 5.21
CA LEU A 11 -3.47 4.24 4.49
C LEU A 11 -2.57 5.49 4.42
N PRO A 12 -2.05 5.98 5.56
CA PRO A 12 -1.36 7.26 5.65
C PRO A 12 -0.16 7.36 4.69
N PHE A 13 0.59 6.29 4.48
CA PHE A 13 1.69 6.30 3.51
C PHE A 13 1.17 6.36 2.08
N LEU A 14 0.16 5.58 1.72
CA LEU A 14 -0.47 5.62 0.39
C LEU A 14 -1.08 6.99 0.06
N GLU A 15 -1.77 7.57 1.03
CA GLU A 15 -2.34 8.92 0.95
C GLU A 15 -1.24 9.96 0.70
N ALA A 16 -0.13 9.87 1.44
CA ALA A 16 1.00 10.78 1.28
C ALA A 16 1.67 10.68 -0.10
N ILE A 17 1.94 9.47 -0.60
CA ILE A 17 2.53 9.29 -1.93
C ILE A 17 1.54 9.60 -3.07
N CYS A 18 0.24 9.58 -2.81
CA CYS A 18 -0.82 9.88 -3.77
C CYS A 18 -1.54 11.20 -3.47
N TRP A 19 -0.87 12.20 -2.90
CA TRP A 19 -1.49 13.45 -2.41
C TRP A 19 -2.37 14.24 -3.42
N GLN A 20 -2.23 14.00 -4.73
CA GLN A 20 -3.09 14.59 -5.78
C GLN A 20 -4.31 13.73 -6.15
N THR A 21 -4.43 12.53 -5.58
CA THR A 21 -5.52 11.59 -5.85
C THR A 21 -6.66 11.87 -4.88
N GLU A 22 -7.84 12.15 -5.41
CA GLU A 22 -9.03 12.47 -4.61
C GLU A 22 -9.43 11.34 -3.65
N ASN A 23 -9.36 10.09 -4.09
CA ASN A 23 -9.73 8.95 -3.28
C ASN A 23 -8.90 7.70 -3.60
N VAL A 24 -7.85 7.45 -2.82
CA VAL A 24 -6.99 6.25 -2.96
C VAL A 24 -7.73 4.95 -2.64
N TYR A 25 -8.81 4.99 -1.85
CA TYR A 25 -9.61 3.83 -1.46
C TYR A 25 -10.52 3.32 -2.58
N SER A 26 -10.65 4.07 -3.67
CA SER A 26 -11.33 3.62 -4.89
C SER A 26 -10.50 2.64 -5.71
N PHE A 27 -9.19 2.54 -5.42
CA PHE A 27 -8.29 1.64 -6.12
C PHE A 27 -8.53 0.18 -5.76
N THR A 28 -8.29 -0.71 -6.73
CA THR A 28 -8.12 -2.13 -6.43
C THR A 28 -6.83 -2.35 -5.63
N SER A 29 -6.73 -3.47 -4.91
CA SER A 29 -5.51 -3.83 -4.18
C SER A 29 -4.26 -3.85 -5.07
N GLU A 30 -4.39 -4.27 -6.33
CA GLU A 30 -3.31 -4.25 -7.32
C GLU A 30 -2.90 -2.82 -7.71
N GLN A 31 -3.88 -1.94 -7.92
CA GLN A 31 -3.62 -0.53 -8.20
C GLN A 31 -2.94 0.16 -7.01
N MET A 32 -3.39 -0.12 -5.78
CA MET A 32 -2.74 0.35 -4.55
C MET A 32 -1.29 -0.11 -4.49
N LEU A 33 -1.05 -1.42 -4.71
CA LEU A 33 0.30 -1.99 -4.77
C LEU A 33 1.21 -1.26 -5.77
N SER A 34 0.71 -0.99 -6.98
CA SER A 34 1.46 -0.23 -8.00
C SER A 34 1.83 1.19 -7.55
N ARG A 35 1.05 1.81 -6.66
CA ARG A 35 1.41 3.11 -6.05
C ARG A 35 2.50 2.93 -5.02
N TYR A 36 2.38 1.96 -4.12
CA TYR A 36 3.42 1.65 -3.14
C TYR A 36 4.75 1.35 -3.80
N GLU A 37 4.78 0.52 -4.84
CA GLU A 37 6.00 0.18 -5.56
C GLU A 37 6.69 1.43 -6.12
N ARG A 38 5.94 2.30 -6.80
CA ARG A 38 6.49 3.55 -7.35
C ARG A 38 6.90 4.55 -6.28
N GLY A 39 6.14 4.61 -5.18
CA GLY A 39 6.34 5.54 -4.07
C GLY A 39 7.31 5.06 -2.99
N TRP A 40 7.77 3.81 -3.05
CA TRP A 40 8.50 3.16 -1.96
C TRP A 40 9.74 3.92 -1.49
N ARG A 41 10.43 4.57 -2.44
CA ARG A 41 11.60 5.41 -2.16
C ARG A 41 11.33 6.55 -1.16
N TYR A 42 10.07 6.95 -0.96
CA TYR A 42 9.65 8.00 -0.05
C TYR A 42 9.27 7.51 1.35
N ARG A 43 9.31 6.19 1.63
CA ARG A 43 8.90 5.63 2.94
C ARG A 43 9.64 6.28 4.13
N ASN A 44 10.93 6.55 3.96
CA ASN A 44 11.78 7.14 5.01
C ASN A 44 11.57 8.64 5.17
N LEU A 45 11.01 9.31 4.16
CA LEU A 45 10.68 10.73 4.21
C LEU A 45 9.41 10.96 5.04
N PHE A 46 8.37 10.17 4.78
CA PHE A 46 7.09 10.35 5.46
C PHE A 46 7.03 9.67 6.83
N LYS A 47 7.75 8.56 7.04
CA LYS A 47 7.79 7.80 8.32
C LYS A 47 6.40 7.55 8.93
N ASN A 48 5.40 7.40 8.08
CA ASN A 48 4.00 7.29 8.47
C ASN A 48 3.39 5.95 8.00
N LEU A 49 4.21 4.96 7.68
CA LEU A 49 3.74 3.61 7.41
C LEU A 49 3.41 2.93 8.74
N GLU A 50 2.13 2.86 9.07
CA GLU A 50 1.61 2.32 10.33
C GLU A 50 1.37 0.80 10.26
N ASP A 51 1.20 0.15 11.41
CA ASP A 51 1.10 -1.32 11.52
C ASP A 51 -0.04 -1.92 10.66
N GLU A 52 -1.23 -1.31 10.65
CA GLU A 52 -2.36 -1.82 9.86
C GLU A 52 -2.12 -1.69 8.34
N GLU A 53 -1.55 -0.57 7.91
CA GLU A 53 -1.17 -0.33 6.52
C GLU A 53 -0.04 -1.25 6.08
N LEU A 54 0.95 -1.48 6.95
CA LEU A 54 2.05 -2.40 6.73
C LEU A 54 1.55 -3.85 6.55
N GLU A 55 0.67 -4.31 7.43
CA GLU A 55 0.10 -5.67 7.33
C GLU A 55 -0.78 -5.83 6.09
N PHE A 56 -1.52 -4.78 5.70
CA PHE A 56 -2.22 -4.76 4.41
C PHE A 56 -1.24 -4.85 3.23
N LEU A 57 -0.18 -4.04 3.25
CA LEU A 57 0.83 -3.97 2.20
C LEU A 57 1.55 -5.32 2.03
N LYS A 58 1.93 -5.99 3.13
CA LYS A 58 2.51 -7.35 3.10
C LYS A 58 1.57 -8.35 2.43
N LYS A 59 0.27 -8.32 2.74
CA LYS A 59 -0.72 -9.24 2.14
C LYS A 59 -0.86 -9.04 0.63
N ILE A 60 -0.99 -7.80 0.18
CA ILE A 60 -1.11 -7.52 -1.26
C ILE A 60 0.21 -7.77 -1.99
N ALA A 61 1.36 -7.45 -1.39
CA ALA A 61 2.66 -7.74 -1.96
C ALA A 61 2.86 -9.25 -2.17
N HIS A 62 2.45 -10.07 -1.20
CA HIS A 62 2.49 -11.53 -1.33
C HIS A 62 1.49 -12.04 -2.38
N GLN A 63 0.24 -11.56 -2.36
CA GLN A 63 -0.79 -11.97 -3.30
C GLN A 63 -0.39 -11.75 -4.77
N TYR A 64 0.22 -10.61 -5.06
CA TYR A 64 0.60 -10.21 -6.42
C TYR A 64 2.07 -10.48 -6.74
N GLN A 65 2.79 -11.22 -5.89
CA GLN A 65 4.19 -11.58 -6.08
C GLN A 65 5.10 -10.36 -6.33
N SER A 66 4.85 -9.27 -5.61
CA SER A 66 5.60 -8.01 -5.71
C SER A 66 7.04 -8.15 -5.19
N TRP A 67 7.94 -7.34 -5.76
CA TRP A 67 9.30 -7.18 -5.24
C TRP A 67 9.34 -6.52 -3.86
N LEU A 68 8.27 -5.81 -3.45
CA LEU A 68 8.18 -5.22 -2.12
C LEU A 68 8.22 -6.24 -0.99
N GLN A 69 7.91 -7.52 -1.26
CA GLN A 69 8.04 -8.59 -0.27
C GLN A 69 9.44 -8.69 0.35
N VAL A 70 10.48 -8.29 -0.38
CA VAL A 70 11.87 -8.35 0.09
C VAL A 70 12.24 -7.13 0.96
N GLU A 71 11.51 -6.03 0.83
CA GLU A 71 11.78 -4.75 1.49
C GLU A 71 10.92 -4.49 2.74
N LEU A 72 9.86 -5.28 2.95
CA LEU A 72 8.89 -5.19 4.04
C LEU A 72 9.20 -6.17 5.18
#